data_AF-A0A8K2A1C9-F1
#
_entry.id   AF-A0A8K2A1C9-F1
#
_cell.length_a   1.000
_cell.length_b   1.000
_cell.length_c   1.000
_cell.angle_alpha   90.00
_cell.angle_beta   90.00
_cell.angle_gamma   90.00
#
_symmetry.space_group_name_H-M   'P 1'
#
loop_
_entity.id
_entity.type
_entity.pdbx_description
1 polymer ?
#
loop_
_entity_poly.entity_id
_entity_poly.type
_entity_poly.pdbx_seq_one_letter_code
_entity_poly.pdbx_strand_id
1 'polypeptide(L)' 'MFSRTNLIVFGTLVLLFVALGDRILPDPLGSASATTRKTLNQALVNLFPTFRPPLDPHERTEDAIQQQQRRPNP' A
#
# COMPACT_ATOMS: atom_id res chain seq x y z
N MET A 1 -5.15 -33.24 -13.99
CA MET A 1 -5.42 -32.40 -15.18
C MET A 1 -6.16 -31.15 -14.71
N PHE A 2 -5.50 -29.99 -14.69
CA PHE A 2 -6.14 -28.74 -14.30
C PHE A 2 -6.80 -28.12 -15.54
N SER A 3 -8.13 -28.07 -15.57
CA SER A 3 -8.86 -27.37 -16.62
C SER A 3 -8.74 -25.87 -16.41
N ARG A 4 -8.76 -25.09 -17.50
CA ARG A 4 -8.69 -23.62 -17.46
C ARG A 4 -9.78 -23.03 -16.55
N THR A 5 -10.96 -23.64 -16.58
CA THR A 5 -12.10 -23.29 -15.72
C THR A 5 -11.78 -23.49 -14.24
N ASN A 6 -11.13 -24.59 -13.85
CA ASN A 6 -10.79 -24.85 -12.46
C ASN A 6 -9.77 -23.84 -11.92
N LEU A 7 -8.83 -23.40 -12.77
CA LEU A 7 -7.86 -22.38 -12.40
C LEU A 7 -8.52 -21.02 -12.17
N ILE A 8 -9.45 -20.62 -13.04
CA ILE A 8 -10.20 -19.36 -12.90
C ILE A 8 -11.07 -19.38 -11.64
N VAL A 9 -11.78 -20.49 -11.40
CA VAL A 9 -12.62 -20.65 -10.19
C VAL A 9 -11.77 -20.59 -8.93
N PHE A 10 -10.66 -21.33 -8.90
CA PHE A 10 -9.73 -21.33 -7.77
C PHE A 10 -9.16 -19.93 -7.51
N GLY A 11 -8.68 -19.25 -8.55
CA GLY A 11 -8.16 -17.89 -8.44
C GLY A 11 -9.21 -16.90 -7.91
N THR A 12 -10.45 -17.02 -8.37
CA THR A 12 -11.55 -16.17 -7.91
C THR A 12 -11.86 -16.41 -6.43
N LEU A 13 -11.89 -17.68 -5.99
CA LEU A 13 -12.10 -18.03 -4.59
C LEU A 13 -10.97 -17.50 -3.69
N VAL A 14 -9.71 -17.57 -4.15
CA VAL A 14 -8.56 -17.00 -3.42
C VAL A 14 -8.69 -15.48 -3.32
N LEU A 15 -9.06 -14.79 -4.40
CA LEU A 15 -9.27 -13.34 -4.37
C LEU A 15 -10.40 -12.95 -3.42
N LEU A 16 -11.51 -13.68 -3.41
CA LEU A 16 -12.61 -13.47 -2.47
C LEU A 16 -12.19 -13.75 -1.02
N PHE A 17 -11.40 -14.81 -0.79
CA PHE A 17 -10.86 -15.13 0.54
C PHE A 17 -9.94 -14.01 1.05
N VAL A 18 -9.05 -13.50 0.21
CA VAL A 18 -8.17 -12.38 0.58
C VAL A 18 -9.00 -11.10 0.76
N ALA A 19 -9.95 -10.78 -0.13
CA ALA A 19 -10.67 -9.50 -0.14
C ALA A 19 -11.90 -9.41 0.78
N LEU A 20 -12.48 -10.54 1.20
CA LEU A 20 -13.67 -10.59 2.06
C LEU A 20 -13.59 -11.62 3.21
N GLY A 21 -12.58 -12.49 3.24
CA GLY A 21 -12.49 -13.60 4.20
C GLY A 21 -12.52 -13.15 5.66
N ASP A 22 -11.78 -12.10 6.03
CA ASP A 22 -11.75 -11.55 7.39
C ASP A 22 -13.11 -11.06 7.91
N ARG A 23 -14.02 -10.62 7.02
CA ARG A 23 -15.33 -10.08 7.41
C ARG A 23 -16.45 -11.11 7.39
N ILE A 24 -16.26 -12.22 6.67
CA ILE A 24 -17.31 -13.23 6.44
C ILE A 24 -17.01 -14.52 7.21
N LEU A 25 -15.73 -14.86 7.42
CA LEU A 25 -15.33 -16.10 8.06
C LEU A 25 -15.10 -15.88 9.55
N PRO A 26 -15.59 -16.78 10.43
CA PRO A 26 -15.28 -16.74 11.84
C PRO A 26 -13.79 -17.07 12.07
N ASP A 27 -13.27 -16.66 13.22
CA ASP A 27 -11.93 -17.08 13.64
C ASP A 27 -11.86 -18.60 13.80
N PRO A 28 -10.72 -19.23 13.46
CA PRO A 28 -9.41 -18.65 13.14
C PRO A 28 -9.21 -18.24 11.67
N LEU A 29 -10.19 -18.51 10.80
CA LEU A 29 -10.05 -18.30 9.35
C LEU A 29 -10.06 -16.81 8.97
N GLY A 30 -10.78 -15.98 9.73
CA GLY A 30 -10.73 -14.52 9.60
C GLY A 30 -9.30 -13.99 9.83
N SER A 31 -8.70 -14.33 10.97
CA SER A 31 -7.30 -13.97 11.29
C SER A 31 -6.26 -14.41 10.24
N ALA A 32 -6.46 -15.58 9.62
CA ALA A 32 -5.60 -16.07 8.54
C ALA A 32 -5.74 -15.23 7.26
N SER A 33 -6.96 -14.78 6.93
CA SER A 33 -7.23 -13.85 5.81
C SER A 33 -6.57 -12.48 6.06
N ALA A 34 -6.71 -11.93 7.27
CA ALA A 34 -6.07 -10.67 7.67
C ALA A 34 -4.55 -10.73 7.60
N THR A 35 -3.96 -11.83 8.08
CA THR A 35 -2.51 -12.08 7.99
C THR A 35 -2.05 -12.14 6.55
N THR A 36 -2.80 -12.85 5.69
CA THR A 36 -2.49 -12.95 4.25
C THR A 36 -2.47 -11.58 3.58
N ARG A 37 -3.46 -10.71 3.86
CA ARG A 37 -3.44 -9.33 3.34
C ARG A 37 -2.22 -8.54 3.79
N LYS A 38 -1.86 -8.64 5.06
CA LYS A 38 -0.70 -7.92 5.62
C LYS A 38 0.60 -8.36 4.93
N THR A 39 0.79 -9.66 4.75
CA THR A 39 1.94 -10.21 4.04
C THR A 39 1.96 -9.78 2.58
N LEU A 40 0.82 -9.79 1.89
CA LEU A 40 0.72 -9.33 0.51
C LEU A 40 1.05 -7.83 0.39
N ASN A 41 0.49 -7.00 1.26
CA ASN A 41 0.79 -5.56 1.29
C ASN A 41 2.28 -5.31 1.52
N GLN A 42 2.88 -6.01 2.48
CA GLN A 42 4.31 -5.87 2.77
C GLN A 42 5.17 -6.36 1.60
N ALA A 43 4.78 -7.46 0.94
CA ALA A 43 5.45 -7.93 -0.27
C ALA A 43 5.34 -6.89 -1.40
N LEU A 44 4.18 -6.29 -1.62
CA LEU A 44 3.98 -5.24 -2.63
C LEU A 44 4.80 -3.98 -2.33
N VAL A 45 4.85 -3.55 -1.07
CA VAL A 45 5.68 -2.41 -0.63
C VAL A 45 7.17 -2.70 -0.83
N ASN A 46 7.61 -3.95 -0.68
CA ASN A 46 9.01 -4.33 -0.93
C ASN A 46 9.32 -4.48 -2.42
N LEU A 47 8.34 -4.79 -3.26
CA LEU A 47 8.50 -4.92 -4.71
C LEU A 47 8.51 -3.57 -5.44
N PHE A 48 7.82 -2.56 -4.90
CA PHE A 48 7.80 -1.22 -5.45
C PHE A 48 8.44 -0.25 -4.45
N PRO A 49 9.61 0.36 -4.75
CA PRO A 49 10.22 1.31 -3.83
C PRO A 49 9.21 2.42 -3.54
N THR A 50 8.98 2.69 -2.26
CA THR A 50 8.13 3.79 -1.79
C THR A 50 8.46 5.03 -2.60
N PHE A 51 7.45 5.61 -3.26
CA PHE A 51 7.58 6.92 -3.88
C PHE A 51 8.11 7.88 -2.82
N ARG A 52 9.42 8.18 -2.89
CA ARG A 52 10.00 9.27 -2.13
C ARG A 52 9.61 10.53 -2.89
N PRO A 53 8.80 11.43 -2.31
CA PRO A 53 8.56 12.71 -2.97
C PRO A 53 9.92 13.35 -3.26
N PRO A 54 10.19 13.77 -4.52
CA PRO A 54 11.48 14.33 -4.90
C PRO A 54 11.75 15.71 -4.28
N LEU A 55 10.74 16.32 -3.67
CA LEU A 55 10.79 17.66 -3.10
C LEU A 55 10.87 17.55 -1.58
N ASP A 56 11.85 18.22 -1.00
CA ASP A 56 11.91 18.41 0.45
C ASP A 56 10.63 19.18 0.86
N PRO A 57 9.78 18.65 1.75
CA PRO A 57 8.55 19.32 2.17
C PRO A 57 8.78 20.75 2.67
N HIS A 58 9.99 21.06 3.12
CA HIS A 58 10.35 22.36 3.67
C HIS A 58 10.99 23.31 2.65
N GLU A 59 11.30 22.86 1.43
CA GLU A 59 11.99 23.66 0.40
C GLU A 59 11.28 25.01 0.15
N ARG A 60 9.95 24.97 0.01
CA ARG A 60 9.13 26.19 -0.17
C ARG A 60 9.19 27.16 1.01
N THR A 61 9.36 26.62 2.22
CA THR A 61 9.42 27.41 3.45
C THR A 61 10.80 28.03 3.59
N GLU A 62 11.85 27.26 3.30
CA GLU A 62 13.23 27.73 3.31
C GLU A 62 13.47 28.83 2.26
N ASP A 63 12.91 28.67 1.06
CA ASP A 63 12.97 29.69 0.01
C ASP A 63 12.29 31.01 0.42
N ALA A 64 11.13 30.93 1.08
CA ALA A 64 10.41 32.10 1.56
C ALA A 64 11.20 32.82 2.66
N ILE A 65 11.79 32.08 3.60
CA ILE A 65 12.63 32.62 4.67
C ILE A 65 13.88 33.30 4.08
N GLN A 66 14.56 32.66 3.13
CA GLN A 66 15.74 33.22 2.48
C GLN A 66 15.43 34.49 1.69
N GLN A 67 14.31 34.54 0.97
CA GLN A 67 13.87 35.75 0.27
C GLN A 67 13.57 36.90 1.24
N GLN A 68 13.00 36.59 2.40
CA GLN A 68 12.70 37.58 3.43
C GLN A 68 13.98 38.10 4.11
N GLN A 69 14.99 37.25 4.31
CA GLN A 69 16.29 37.64 4.83
C GLN A 69 17.14 38.43 3.83
N ARG A 70 17.03 38.16 2.53
CA ARG A 70 17.75 38.88 1.48
C ARG A 70 17.14 40.24 1.12
N ARG A 71 15.89 40.50 1.50
CA ARG A 71 15.32 41.85 1.40
C ARG A 71 15.99 42.72 2.46
N PRO A 72 16.79 43.74 2.09
CA PRO A 72 17.23 44.73 3.06
C PRO A 72 15.97 45.39 3.62
N ASN A 73 15.87 45.50 4.95
CA ASN A 73 14.83 46.32 5.57
C ASN A 73 14.91 47.73 4.96
N PRO A 74 13.79 48.33 4.53
CA PRO A 74 13.76 49.74 4.15
C PRO A 74 14.12 50.65 5.33
#